data_AF-A0A943WM77-F1
#
_entry.id   AF-A0A943WM77-F1
#
_cell.length_a   1.000
_cell.length_b   1.000
_cell.length_c   1.000
_cell.angle_alpha   90.00
_cell.angle_beta   90.00
_cell.angle_gamma   90.00
#
_symmetry.space_group_name_H-M   'P 1'
#
loop_
_entity.id
_entity.type
_entity.pdbx_description
1 polymer ?
#
loop_
_entity_poly.entity_id
_entity_poly.type
_entity_poly.pdbx_seq_one_letter_code
_entity_poly.pdbx_strand_id
1 'polypeptide(L)'
;MRYINTLHDGENLIDFYLCKQKQTFKSKNGKNYLSLTLLDKTGTINGKVWDINKNIQSFEEGDFIKIDASVQTFNNDLQLNIKKIRRAQEGEYFEEDYVPSTKKDVNEMFNRVTDYIKSVNDKYIKELLTNIFVKNTDIANSFKKHTAAKTMHHNYLGGLIEHTLSVTDLCDFMAGHYENVNRDMLVACALLHDISKIKELSEFPNVEYTDDGELLGHIVMGCEFLGKEADKVEGFPHQLKSLMQHCILAHHGEFEYGSPKLPKTIEAFILHCADDTDAKVKMFETAIEENQTTGKWVGYNRILARNIRKSEY
;
A
#
# COMPACT_ATOMS: atom_id res chain seq x y z
N MET A 1 5.41 18.64 -13.38
CA MET A 1 4.23 17.83 -13.68
C MET A 1 2.98 18.68 -13.54
N ARG A 2 1.99 18.48 -14.42
CA ARG A 2 0.67 19.10 -14.43
C ARG A 2 -0.38 18.04 -14.08
N TYR A 3 -1.03 18.21 -12.93
CA TYR A 3 -2.05 17.27 -12.46
C TYR A 3 -3.37 17.42 -13.23
N ILE A 4 -4.12 16.32 -13.36
CA ILE A 4 -5.38 16.21 -14.07
C ILE A 4 -6.40 17.23 -13.56
N ASN A 5 -6.49 17.43 -12.23
CA ASN A 5 -7.42 18.40 -11.65
C ASN A 5 -7.09 19.88 -11.96
N THR A 6 -5.91 20.16 -12.54
CA THR A 6 -5.49 21.50 -12.98
C THR A 6 -5.66 21.73 -14.48
N LEU A 7 -6.16 20.73 -15.21
CA LEU A 7 -6.30 20.82 -16.66
C LEU A 7 -7.53 21.62 -17.07
N HIS A 8 -7.40 22.37 -18.16
CA HIS A 8 -8.44 23.26 -18.71
C HIS A 8 -8.59 23.02 -20.22
N ASP A 9 -9.80 23.22 -20.74
CA ASP A 9 -10.08 23.05 -22.17
C ASP A 9 -9.21 23.95 -23.06
N GLY A 10 -8.77 23.41 -24.20
CA GLY A 10 -8.01 24.15 -25.23
C GLY A 10 -6.50 24.26 -24.99
N GLU A 11 -5.98 23.77 -23.87
CA GLU A 11 -4.54 23.81 -23.61
C GLU A 11 -3.79 22.64 -24.26
N ASN A 12 -2.48 22.83 -24.47
CA ASN A 12 -1.56 21.76 -24.84
C ASN A 12 -0.69 21.41 -23.64
N LEU A 13 -0.34 20.13 -23.52
CA LEU A 13 0.59 19.67 -22.50
C LEU A 13 1.54 18.61 -23.04
N ILE A 14 2.74 18.62 -22.49
CA ILE A 14 3.69 17.52 -22.58
C ILE A 14 4.01 17.12 -21.15
N ASP A 15 3.47 16.00 -20.72
CA ASP A 15 3.66 15.52 -19.36
C ASP A 15 3.62 14.00 -19.31
N PHE A 16 3.88 13.47 -18.13
CA PHE A 16 3.84 12.04 -17.85
C PHE A 16 2.54 11.68 -17.16
N TYR A 17 1.99 10.51 -17.47
CA TYR A 17 0.81 9.93 -16.82
C TYR A 17 0.97 8.42 -16.74
N LEU A 18 0.29 7.79 -15.79
CA LEU A 18 0.17 6.36 -15.77
C LEU A 18 -0.93 5.92 -16.76
N CYS A 19 -0.63 4.94 -17.62
CA CYS A 19 -1.64 4.28 -18.44
C CYS A 19 -2.38 3.20 -17.64
N LYS A 20 -3.48 3.55 -16.97
CA LYS A 20 -4.29 2.61 -16.19
C LYS A 20 -5.04 1.59 -17.07
N GLN A 21 -5.50 2.01 -18.24
CA GLN A 21 -6.22 1.14 -19.17
C GLN A 21 -5.92 1.53 -20.61
N LYS A 22 -5.84 0.54 -21.50
CA LYS A 22 -5.53 0.67 -22.92
C LYS A 22 -6.44 -0.23 -23.73
N GLN A 23 -7.39 0.38 -24.44
CA GLN A 23 -8.33 -0.33 -25.30
C GLN A 23 -8.19 0.10 -26.75
N THR A 24 -8.27 -0.84 -27.68
CA THR A 24 -8.33 -0.56 -29.11
C THR A 24 -9.77 -0.63 -29.59
N PHE A 25 -10.25 0.45 -30.19
CA PHE A 25 -11.60 0.54 -30.76
C PHE A 25 -11.55 0.84 -32.26
N LYS A 26 -12.66 0.60 -32.95
CA LYS A 26 -12.87 1.05 -34.33
C LYS A 26 -13.74 2.30 -34.35
N SER A 27 -13.28 3.32 -35.09
CA SER A 27 -14.07 4.51 -35.38
C SER A 27 -15.21 4.19 -36.36
N LYS A 28 -16.17 5.11 -36.50
CA LYS A 28 -17.24 5.02 -37.51
C LYS A 28 -16.72 4.85 -38.94
N ASN A 29 -15.49 5.31 -39.20
CA ASN A 29 -14.82 5.22 -40.50
C ASN A 29 -13.97 3.95 -40.65
N GLY A 30 -14.09 2.98 -39.72
CA GLY A 30 -13.38 1.70 -39.74
C GLY A 30 -11.92 1.75 -39.30
N LYS A 31 -11.34 2.94 -39.08
CA LYS A 31 -9.96 3.08 -38.57
C LYS A 31 -9.88 2.74 -37.09
N ASN A 32 -8.85 2.01 -36.69
CA ASN A 32 -8.54 1.73 -35.29
C ASN A 32 -8.06 3.01 -34.58
N TYR A 33 -8.45 3.17 -33.32
CA TYR A 33 -7.95 4.22 -32.43
C TYR A 33 -7.74 3.64 -31.02
N LEU A 34 -6.86 4.25 -30.22
CA LEU A 34 -6.68 3.87 -28.82
C LEU A 34 -7.54 4.75 -27.92
N SER A 35 -8.21 4.11 -26.97
CA SER A 35 -8.83 4.74 -25.82
C SER A 35 -8.02 4.38 -24.60
N LEU A 36 -7.50 5.39 -23.91
CA LEU A 36 -6.69 5.24 -22.72
C LEU A 36 -7.43 5.81 -21.52
N THR A 37 -7.25 5.20 -20.36
CA THR A 37 -7.56 5.82 -19.07
C THR A 37 -6.23 6.20 -18.45
N LEU A 38 -5.97 7.50 -18.34
CA LEU A 38 -4.74 8.03 -17.77
C LEU A 38 -4.98 8.41 -16.31
N LEU A 39 -4.05 8.07 -15.44
CA LEU A 39 -4.15 8.28 -14.00
C LEU A 39 -3.03 9.21 -13.53
N ASP A 40 -3.38 10.10 -12.61
CA ASP A 40 -2.46 10.63 -11.62
C ASP A 40 -3.06 10.60 -10.20
N LYS A 41 -2.34 11.10 -9.19
CA LYS A 41 -2.82 11.10 -7.79
C LYS A 41 -4.09 11.93 -7.56
N THR A 42 -4.46 12.80 -8.50
CA THR A 42 -5.64 13.69 -8.40
C THR A 42 -6.87 13.13 -9.08
N GLY A 43 -6.73 12.08 -9.91
CA GLY A 43 -7.84 11.40 -10.55
C GLY A 43 -7.47 10.75 -11.87
N THR A 44 -8.50 10.45 -12.67
CA THR A 44 -8.34 9.85 -14.00
C THR A 44 -8.88 10.77 -15.09
N ILE A 45 -8.26 10.74 -16.28
CA ILE A 45 -8.73 11.42 -17.48
C ILE A 45 -8.73 10.47 -18.68
N ASN A 46 -9.72 10.61 -19.56
CA ASN A 46 -9.78 9.84 -20.80
C ASN A 46 -8.77 10.39 -21.82
N GLY A 47 -7.96 9.52 -22.40
CA GLY A 47 -7.06 9.82 -23.52
C GLY A 47 -7.50 9.15 -24.81
N LYS A 48 -7.44 9.86 -25.94
CA LYS A 48 -7.76 9.34 -27.27
C LYS A 48 -6.59 9.52 -28.21
N VAL A 49 -6.16 8.42 -28.83
CA VAL A 49 -5.17 8.42 -29.91
C VAL A 49 -5.89 8.08 -31.21
N TRP A 50 -6.33 9.12 -31.93
CA TRP A 50 -7.13 8.95 -33.15
C TRP A 50 -6.33 8.44 -34.36
N ASP A 51 -5.04 8.78 -34.41
CA ASP A 51 -4.14 8.40 -35.50
C ASP A 51 -2.94 7.64 -34.95
N ILE A 52 -2.96 6.32 -35.13
CA ILE A 52 -1.87 5.43 -34.69
C ILE A 52 -0.76 5.50 -35.75
N ASN A 53 0.26 6.31 -35.46
CA ASN A 53 1.40 6.54 -36.34
C ASN A 53 2.74 6.30 -35.62
N LYS A 54 3.86 6.54 -36.30
CA LYS A 54 5.22 6.32 -35.78
C LYS A 54 5.57 7.06 -34.48
N ASN A 55 4.80 8.08 -34.09
CA ASN A 55 5.03 8.83 -32.85
C ASN A 55 4.34 8.19 -31.63
N ILE A 56 3.59 7.11 -31.84
CA ILE A 56 2.98 6.32 -30.77
C ILE A 56 3.86 5.09 -30.58
N GLN A 57 4.81 5.16 -29.65
CA GLN A 57 5.67 4.02 -29.32
C GLN A 57 4.89 2.93 -28.59
N SER A 58 5.47 1.73 -28.49
CA SER A 58 4.87 0.63 -27.74
C SER A 58 4.92 0.89 -26.23
N PHE A 59 3.81 0.60 -25.54
CA PHE A 59 3.62 0.64 -24.09
C PHE A 59 2.46 -0.28 -23.73
N GLU A 60 2.36 -0.73 -22.49
CA GLU A 60 1.25 -1.54 -21.99
C GLU A 60 0.48 -0.86 -20.85
N GLU A 61 -0.63 -1.46 -20.44
CA GLU A 61 -1.31 -1.07 -19.20
C GLU A 61 -0.34 -1.20 -18.03
N GLY A 62 -0.34 -0.22 -17.13
CA GLY A 62 0.61 -0.11 -16.03
C GLY A 62 1.89 0.67 -16.35
N ASP A 63 2.17 0.98 -17.62
CA ASP A 63 3.34 1.79 -17.96
C ASP A 63 3.12 3.28 -17.64
N PHE A 64 4.14 3.91 -17.07
CA PHE A 64 4.28 5.36 -17.09
C PHE A 64 4.63 5.82 -18.50
N ILE A 65 3.84 6.73 -19.05
CA ILE A 65 4.00 7.21 -20.41
C ILE A 65 4.14 8.72 -20.43
N LYS A 66 5.05 9.22 -21.27
CA LYS A 66 5.13 10.63 -21.65
C LYS A 66 4.22 10.86 -22.84
N ILE A 67 3.31 11.82 -22.73
CA ILE A 67 2.38 12.17 -23.79
C ILE A 67 2.60 13.60 -24.27
N ASP A 68 2.28 13.84 -25.54
CA ASP A 68 2.12 15.16 -26.16
C ASP A 68 0.66 15.25 -26.60
N ALA A 69 -0.13 16.09 -25.92
CA ALA A 69 -1.59 16.08 -26.04
C ALA A 69 -2.21 17.47 -25.95
N SER A 70 -3.40 17.61 -26.53
CA SER A 70 -4.27 18.78 -26.33
C SER A 70 -5.49 18.39 -25.50
N VAL A 71 -5.85 19.20 -24.50
CA VAL A 71 -7.06 19.02 -23.70
C VAL A 71 -8.27 19.49 -24.50
N GLN A 72 -9.33 18.69 -24.52
CA GLN A 72 -10.57 18.97 -25.23
C GLN A 72 -11.77 18.57 -24.38
N THR A 73 -12.79 19.41 -24.32
CA THR A 73 -14.09 19.01 -23.76
C THR A 73 -14.91 18.23 -24.81
N PHE A 74 -15.41 17.06 -24.42
CA PHE A 74 -16.32 16.25 -25.23
C PHE A 74 -17.44 15.70 -24.35
N ASN A 75 -18.70 15.94 -24.71
CA ASN A 75 -19.87 15.56 -23.92
C ASN A 75 -19.80 16.03 -22.45
N ASN A 76 -19.36 17.28 -22.22
CA ASN A 76 -19.15 17.91 -20.91
C ASN A 76 -17.99 17.34 -20.06
N ASP A 77 -17.25 16.34 -20.56
CA ASP A 77 -16.08 15.80 -19.87
C ASP A 77 -14.78 16.24 -20.56
N LEU A 78 -13.73 16.50 -19.77
CA LEU A 78 -12.40 16.72 -20.31
C LEU A 78 -11.79 15.40 -20.81
N GLN A 79 -11.15 15.46 -21.98
CA GLN A 79 -10.38 14.36 -22.55
C GLN A 79 -9.09 14.87 -23.20
N LEU A 80 -8.10 14.00 -23.31
CA LEU A 80 -6.82 14.28 -23.95
C LEU A 80 -6.82 13.74 -25.38
N ASN A 81 -6.56 14.60 -26.35
CA ASN A 81 -6.28 14.20 -27.74
C ASN A 81 -4.77 14.06 -27.90
N ILE A 82 -4.29 12.81 -27.88
CA ILE A 82 -2.88 12.49 -27.76
C ILE A 82 -2.26 12.31 -29.16
N LYS A 83 -1.15 13.00 -29.40
CA LYS A 83 -0.41 13.01 -30.67
C LYS A 83 0.88 12.21 -30.64
N LYS A 84 1.52 12.11 -29.48
CA LYS A 84 2.75 11.32 -29.30
C LYS A 84 2.72 10.59 -27.97
N ILE A 85 3.28 9.40 -27.93
CA ILE A 85 3.45 8.59 -26.73
C ILE A 85 4.84 7.94 -26.75
N ARG A 86 5.51 7.96 -25.60
CA ARG A 86 6.63 7.07 -25.31
C ARG A 86 6.57 6.58 -23.87
N ARG A 87 7.20 5.43 -23.58
CA ARG A 87 7.42 5.00 -22.19
C ARG A 87 8.33 6.00 -21.48
N ALA A 88 8.02 6.30 -20.23
CA ALA A 88 8.88 7.07 -19.35
C ALA A 88 10.09 6.21 -18.94
N GLN A 89 11.24 6.85 -18.75
CA GLN A 89 12.43 6.21 -18.19
C GLN A 89 12.48 6.43 -16.68
N GLU A 90 13.17 5.53 -15.98
CA GLU A 90 13.41 5.69 -14.54
C GLU A 90 14.09 7.03 -14.24
N GLY A 91 13.59 7.75 -13.23
CA GLY A 91 14.05 9.09 -12.88
C GLY A 91 13.38 10.25 -13.65
N GLU A 92 12.56 9.97 -14.67
CA GLU A 92 11.77 11.02 -15.34
C GLU A 92 10.45 11.33 -14.63
N TYR A 93 10.03 10.47 -13.71
CA TYR A 93 8.77 10.57 -12.99
C TYR A 93 8.95 10.14 -11.53
N PHE A 94 8.08 10.62 -10.66
CA PHE A 94 7.97 10.18 -9.28
C PHE A 94 6.65 9.42 -9.12
N GLU A 95 6.69 8.13 -8.75
CA GLU A 95 5.49 7.28 -8.63
C GLU A 95 4.40 7.92 -7.74
N GLU A 96 4.82 8.60 -6.68
CA GLU A 96 3.97 9.33 -5.72
C GLU A 96 3.08 10.39 -6.35
N ASP A 97 3.41 10.86 -7.55
CA ASP A 97 2.60 11.81 -8.29
C ASP A 97 1.44 11.16 -9.04
N TYR A 98 1.46 9.84 -9.20
CA TYR A 98 0.53 9.10 -10.04
C TYR A 98 -0.38 8.16 -9.27
N VAL A 99 0.06 7.74 -8.08
CA VAL A 99 -0.69 6.87 -7.19
C VAL A 99 -0.88 7.59 -5.86
N PRO A 100 -1.99 7.33 -5.14
CA PRO A 100 -2.10 7.75 -3.75
C PRO A 100 -0.84 7.32 -2.98
N SER A 101 -0.29 8.22 -2.17
CA SER A 101 0.95 8.03 -1.42
C SER A 101 0.80 8.56 0.00
N THR A 102 1.60 8.03 0.92
CA THR A 102 1.67 8.55 2.28
C THR A 102 2.07 10.02 2.30
N LYS A 103 1.51 10.80 3.22
CA LYS A 103 1.90 12.20 3.45
C LYS A 103 3.15 12.31 4.36
N LYS A 104 3.63 11.20 4.92
CA LYS A 104 4.77 11.14 5.85
C LYS A 104 6.07 10.87 5.10
N ASP A 105 7.21 11.28 5.67
CA ASP A 105 8.52 10.98 5.09
C ASP A 105 8.88 9.49 5.29
N VAL A 106 9.00 8.77 4.17
CA VAL A 106 9.30 7.32 4.14
C VAL A 106 10.68 7.00 4.74
N ASN A 107 11.66 7.88 4.57
CA ASN A 107 13.00 7.66 5.13
C ASN A 107 12.98 7.88 6.64
N GLU A 108 12.29 8.89 7.15
CA GLU A 108 12.10 9.09 8.58
C GLU A 108 11.34 7.91 9.20
N MET A 109 10.27 7.45 8.56
CA MET A 109 9.55 6.25 8.97
C MET A 109 10.49 5.04 9.04
N PHE A 110 11.30 4.80 8.00
CA PHE A 110 12.24 3.69 8.02
C PHE A 110 13.32 3.83 9.08
N ASN A 111 13.79 5.05 9.37
CA ASN A 111 14.70 5.29 10.47
C ASN A 111 14.08 4.86 11.80
N ARG A 112 12.79 5.18 12.04
CA ARG A 112 12.06 4.71 13.23
C ARG A 112 11.98 3.19 13.30
N VAL A 113 11.76 2.50 12.17
CA VAL A 113 11.83 1.02 12.12
C VAL A 113 13.20 0.55 12.60
N THR A 114 14.29 1.13 12.07
CA THR A 114 15.64 0.75 12.51
C THR A 114 15.91 1.06 13.98
N ASP A 115 15.31 2.11 14.53
CA ASP A 115 15.45 2.46 15.95
C ASP A 115 14.72 1.47 16.85
N TYR A 116 13.55 0.98 16.46
CA TYR A 116 12.88 -0.14 17.13
C TYR A 116 13.76 -1.39 17.13
N ILE A 117 14.36 -1.75 15.99
CA ILE A 117 15.28 -2.89 15.88
C ILE A 117 16.49 -2.72 16.82
N LYS A 118 17.07 -1.52 16.90
CA LYS A 118 18.18 -1.23 17.82
C LYS A 118 17.77 -1.36 19.29
N SER A 119 16.51 -1.02 19.62
CA SER A 119 15.96 -1.05 20.99
C SER A 119 15.71 -2.46 21.54
N VAL A 120 15.57 -3.47 20.67
CA VAL A 120 15.41 -4.88 21.07
C VAL A 120 16.62 -5.33 21.88
N ASN A 121 16.47 -6.09 22.95
CA ASN A 121 17.57 -6.60 23.77
C ASN A 121 17.90 -8.08 23.47
N ASP A 122 16.89 -8.89 23.15
CA ASP A 122 17.10 -10.27 22.75
C ASP A 122 17.97 -10.36 21.48
N LYS A 123 19.10 -11.05 21.59
CA LYS A 123 20.10 -11.14 20.52
C LYS A 123 19.57 -11.84 19.27
N TYR A 124 18.72 -12.87 19.43
CA TYR A 124 18.21 -13.67 18.32
C TYR A 124 17.17 -12.86 17.54
N ILE A 125 16.29 -12.17 18.26
CA ILE A 125 15.30 -11.28 17.66
C ILE A 125 15.98 -10.11 16.95
N LYS A 126 16.96 -9.47 17.59
CA LYS A 126 17.70 -8.36 16.99
C LYS A 126 18.41 -8.80 15.71
N GLU A 127 19.06 -9.95 15.72
CA GLU A 127 19.73 -10.49 14.55
C GLU A 127 18.73 -10.81 13.42
N LEU A 128 17.62 -11.48 13.74
CA LEU A 128 16.54 -11.76 12.79
C LEU A 128 16.04 -10.49 12.10
N LEU A 129 15.66 -9.46 12.88
CA LEU A 129 15.16 -8.20 12.34
C LEU A 129 16.23 -7.45 11.53
N THR A 130 17.49 -7.46 11.99
CA THR A 130 18.61 -6.85 11.26
C THR A 130 18.83 -7.54 9.92
N ASN A 131 18.77 -8.87 9.87
CA ASN A 131 18.91 -9.63 8.63
C ASN A 131 17.77 -9.30 7.64
N ILE A 132 16.52 -9.17 8.13
CA ILE A 132 15.34 -8.88 7.30
C ILE A 132 15.29 -7.44 6.81
N PHE A 133 15.44 -6.45 7.69
CA PHE A 133 15.20 -5.04 7.34
C PHE A 133 16.47 -4.27 6.98
N VAL A 134 17.63 -4.64 7.53
CA VAL A 134 18.86 -3.84 7.35
C VAL A 134 19.77 -4.45 6.29
N LYS A 135 19.96 -5.78 6.32
CA LYS A 135 20.87 -6.46 5.37
C LYS A 135 20.21 -6.82 4.05
N ASN A 136 18.90 -7.06 4.03
CA ASN A 136 18.15 -7.38 2.82
C ASN A 136 17.59 -6.10 2.18
N THR A 137 18.34 -5.55 1.22
CA THR A 137 17.99 -4.31 0.52
C THR A 137 16.70 -4.42 -0.27
N ASP A 138 16.41 -5.60 -0.82
CA ASP A 138 15.22 -5.82 -1.65
C ASP A 138 13.95 -5.74 -0.79
N ILE A 139 13.95 -6.40 0.37
CA ILE A 139 12.86 -6.29 1.35
C ILE A 139 12.74 -4.85 1.85
N ALA A 140 13.85 -4.21 2.21
CA ALA A 140 13.81 -2.84 2.70
C ALA A 140 13.22 -1.86 1.69
N ASN A 141 13.60 -1.98 0.42
CA ASN A 141 13.11 -1.11 -0.65
C ASN A 141 11.63 -1.38 -0.98
N SER A 142 11.24 -2.67 -1.06
CA SER A 142 9.85 -3.03 -1.31
C SER A 142 8.95 -2.58 -0.16
N PHE A 143 9.32 -2.87 1.09
CA PHE A 143 8.57 -2.49 2.29
C PHE A 143 8.32 -0.98 2.40
N LYS A 144 9.28 -0.14 2.01
CA LYS A 144 9.15 1.33 1.98
C LYS A 144 8.11 1.84 0.99
N LYS A 145 7.90 1.13 -0.11
CA LYS A 145 7.03 1.57 -1.21
C LYS A 145 5.70 0.82 -1.24
N HIS A 146 5.57 -0.30 -0.54
CA HIS A 146 4.41 -1.15 -0.64
C HIS A 146 3.14 -0.56 0.00
N THR A 147 1.99 -1.06 -0.44
CA THR A 147 0.70 -0.82 0.19
C THR A 147 0.46 -1.78 1.36
N ALA A 148 -0.33 -1.36 2.36
CA ALA A 148 -0.79 -2.26 3.42
C ALA A 148 -2.11 -2.97 3.06
N ALA A 149 -2.87 -2.49 2.07
CA ALA A 149 -4.10 -3.15 1.67
C ALA A 149 -4.44 -2.87 0.21
N LYS A 150 -5.27 -3.72 -0.39
CA LYS A 150 -5.81 -3.47 -1.73
C LYS A 150 -6.81 -2.32 -1.74
N THR A 151 -7.75 -2.29 -0.78
CA THR A 151 -8.90 -1.36 -0.83
C THR A 151 -9.30 -0.71 0.50
N MET A 152 -8.70 -1.10 1.63
CA MET A 152 -9.28 -0.87 2.96
C MET A 152 -8.66 0.33 3.70
N HIS A 153 -7.43 0.15 4.21
CA HIS A 153 -6.67 1.12 4.97
C HIS A 153 -5.26 1.13 4.43
N HIS A 154 -4.60 2.30 4.48
CA HIS A 154 -3.21 2.42 4.01
C HIS A 154 -2.99 1.84 2.60
N ASN A 155 -3.98 1.99 1.70
CA ASN A 155 -3.99 1.41 0.35
C ASN A 155 -3.22 2.26 -0.67
N TYR A 156 -2.08 2.80 -0.25
CA TYR A 156 -1.30 3.82 -0.95
C TYR A 156 0.19 3.52 -0.86
N LEU A 157 1.00 4.15 -1.73
CA LEU A 157 2.46 3.99 -1.74
C LEU A 157 3.04 4.41 -0.38
N GLY A 158 3.81 3.52 0.25
CA GLY A 158 4.32 3.71 1.62
C GLY A 158 3.29 3.44 2.72
N GLY A 159 2.13 2.89 2.38
CA GLY A 159 1.10 2.51 3.33
C GLY A 159 1.52 1.37 4.25
N LEU A 160 2.27 0.38 3.75
CA LEU A 160 2.71 -0.78 4.55
C LEU A 160 3.60 -0.36 5.71
N ILE A 161 4.62 0.45 5.44
CA ILE A 161 5.53 0.97 6.48
C ILE A 161 4.79 1.89 7.45
N GLU A 162 3.87 2.73 6.96
CA GLU A 162 3.09 3.62 7.82
C GLU A 162 2.22 2.82 8.80
N HIS A 163 1.48 1.82 8.30
CA HIS A 163 0.66 0.93 9.10
C HIS A 163 1.50 0.13 10.10
N THR A 164 2.57 -0.53 9.62
CA THR A 164 3.45 -1.33 10.47
C THR A 164 4.06 -0.50 11.60
N LEU A 165 4.46 0.75 11.35
CA LEU A 165 4.95 1.64 12.39
C LEU A 165 3.86 2.03 13.38
N SER A 166 2.65 2.35 12.91
CA SER A 166 1.54 2.68 13.79
C SER A 166 1.19 1.52 14.74
N VAL A 167 1.12 0.30 14.20
CA VAL A 167 0.91 -0.93 14.98
C VAL A 167 2.07 -1.16 15.96
N THR A 168 3.31 -0.94 15.54
CA THR A 168 4.49 -1.07 16.41
C THR A 168 4.48 -0.05 17.54
N ASP A 169 4.09 1.21 17.26
CA ASP A 169 3.96 2.28 18.25
C ASP A 169 2.92 1.90 19.33
N LEU A 170 1.75 1.41 18.91
CA LEU A 170 0.70 0.93 19.81
C LEU A 170 1.16 -0.28 20.63
N CYS A 171 1.80 -1.26 19.97
CA CYS A 171 2.34 -2.44 20.63
C CYS A 171 3.39 -2.10 21.69
N ASP A 172 4.31 -1.18 21.37
CA ASP A 172 5.34 -0.73 22.29
C ASP A 172 4.75 -0.01 23.50
N PHE A 173 3.78 0.88 23.26
CA PHE A 173 3.03 1.54 24.32
C PHE A 173 2.32 0.53 25.24
N MET A 174 1.60 -0.43 24.67
CA MET A 174 0.87 -1.45 25.44
C MET A 174 1.83 -2.37 26.20
N ALA A 175 2.99 -2.71 25.64
CA ALA A 175 4.03 -3.48 26.32
C ALA A 175 4.59 -2.78 27.56
N GLY A 176 4.67 -1.44 27.55
CA GLY A 176 5.05 -0.63 28.71
C GLY A 176 3.95 -0.47 29.75
N HIS A 177 2.69 -0.70 29.37
CA HIS A 177 1.53 -0.53 30.25
C HIS A 177 1.11 -1.82 30.96
N TYR A 178 1.22 -2.97 30.30
CA TYR A 178 0.78 -4.27 30.83
C TYR A 178 1.96 -5.12 31.34
N GLU A 179 1.74 -5.86 32.42
CA GLU A 179 2.72 -6.80 32.96
C GLU A 179 2.77 -8.13 32.18
N ASN A 180 3.88 -8.86 32.31
CA ASN A 180 4.11 -10.17 31.69
C ASN A 180 4.10 -10.18 30.15
N VAL A 181 4.38 -9.03 29.53
CA VAL A 181 4.54 -8.90 28.08
C VAL A 181 6.02 -8.97 27.72
N ASN A 182 6.40 -9.88 26.81
CA ASN A 182 7.71 -9.83 26.20
C ASN A 182 7.74 -8.73 25.12
N ARG A 183 8.16 -7.52 25.51
CA ARG A 183 8.26 -6.35 24.63
C ARG A 183 9.04 -6.64 23.34
N ASP A 184 10.21 -7.25 23.45
CA ASP A 184 11.08 -7.50 22.31
C ASP A 184 10.42 -8.41 21.27
N MET A 185 9.74 -9.47 21.72
CA MET A 185 8.97 -10.36 20.86
C MET A 185 7.78 -9.63 20.23
N LEU A 186 7.03 -8.86 21.02
CA LEU A 186 5.87 -8.14 20.54
C LEU A 186 6.25 -7.08 19.48
N VAL A 187 7.28 -6.26 19.72
CA VAL A 187 7.80 -5.28 18.75
C VAL A 187 8.25 -5.98 17.48
N ALA A 188 8.97 -7.11 17.59
CA ALA A 188 9.41 -7.85 16.42
C ALA A 188 8.25 -8.43 15.60
N CYS A 189 7.24 -8.98 16.27
CA CYS A 189 6.05 -9.47 15.61
C CYS A 189 5.23 -8.33 14.98
N ALA A 190 5.14 -7.17 15.63
CA ALA A 190 4.49 -5.98 15.07
C ALA A 190 5.21 -5.51 13.80
N LEU A 191 6.55 -5.50 13.76
CA LEU A 191 7.30 -5.15 12.55
C LEU A 191 7.10 -6.18 11.41
N LEU A 192 6.81 -7.44 11.74
CA LEU A 192 6.78 -8.54 10.78
C LEU A 192 5.37 -9.03 10.39
N HIS A 193 4.30 -8.62 11.09
CA HIS A 193 2.96 -9.20 10.94
C HIS A 193 2.46 -9.19 9.49
N ASP A 194 2.72 -8.09 8.80
CA ASP A 194 2.29 -7.81 7.44
C ASP A 194 3.42 -7.82 6.40
N ILE A 195 4.63 -8.22 6.78
CA ILE A 195 5.81 -8.12 5.88
C ILE A 195 5.60 -8.85 4.55
N SER A 196 4.84 -9.94 4.56
CA SER A 196 4.55 -10.73 3.36
C SER A 196 3.56 -10.08 2.40
N LYS A 197 2.98 -8.92 2.73
CA LYS A 197 2.22 -8.12 1.77
C LYS A 197 3.04 -7.72 0.56
N ILE A 198 4.38 -7.60 0.72
CA ILE A 198 5.33 -7.37 -0.38
C ILE A 198 5.40 -8.50 -1.42
N LYS A 199 4.78 -9.65 -1.12
CA LYS A 199 4.67 -10.81 -2.03
C LYS A 199 3.22 -11.20 -2.30
N GLU A 200 2.30 -10.89 -1.38
CA GLU A 200 0.87 -11.13 -1.55
C GLU A 200 0.26 -10.24 -2.62
N LEU A 201 0.66 -8.97 -2.68
CA LEU A 201 0.18 -8.03 -3.68
C LEU A 201 1.33 -7.66 -4.63
N SER A 202 0.95 -7.42 -5.88
CA SER A 202 1.83 -6.83 -6.90
C SER A 202 2.09 -5.36 -6.59
N GLU A 203 3.21 -4.87 -7.13
CA GLU A 203 3.64 -3.50 -6.94
C GLU A 203 2.67 -2.49 -7.55
N PHE A 204 2.80 -1.23 -7.13
CA PHE A 204 2.10 -0.15 -7.79
C PHE A 204 2.48 -0.09 -9.28
N PRO A 205 1.51 0.26 -10.14
CA PRO A 205 0.21 0.83 -9.79
C PRO A 205 -0.96 -0.17 -9.79
N ASN A 206 -0.71 -1.44 -10.09
CA ASN A 206 -1.77 -2.42 -10.29
C ASN A 206 -2.38 -2.88 -8.97
N VAL A 207 -1.54 -3.16 -7.96
CA VAL A 207 -1.98 -3.59 -6.61
C VAL A 207 -3.01 -4.72 -6.66
N GLU A 208 -2.73 -5.71 -7.51
CA GLU A 208 -3.50 -6.94 -7.62
C GLU A 208 -2.88 -8.04 -6.76
N TYR A 209 -3.67 -8.99 -6.29
CA TYR A 209 -3.12 -10.18 -5.65
C TYR A 209 -2.26 -10.98 -6.64
N THR A 210 -1.13 -11.48 -6.15
CA THR A 210 -0.34 -12.48 -6.88
C THR A 210 -1.03 -13.84 -6.79
N ASP A 211 -0.61 -14.81 -7.62
CA ASP A 211 -1.15 -16.17 -7.53
C ASP A 211 -0.98 -16.76 -6.12
N ASP A 212 0.20 -16.57 -5.51
CA ASP A 212 0.45 -16.98 -4.12
C ASP A 212 -0.39 -16.18 -3.13
N GLY A 213 -0.60 -14.89 -3.38
CA GLY A 213 -1.47 -14.04 -2.56
C GLY A 213 -2.92 -14.50 -2.55
N GLU A 214 -3.48 -14.86 -3.70
CA GLU A 214 -4.84 -15.43 -3.82
C GLU A 214 -4.94 -16.82 -3.16
N LEU A 215 -3.90 -17.65 -3.27
CA LEU A 215 -3.93 -19.03 -2.77
C LEU A 215 -3.62 -19.15 -1.27
N LEU A 216 -2.69 -18.35 -0.76
CA LEU A 216 -2.10 -18.52 0.58
C LEU A 216 -2.38 -17.34 1.52
N GLY A 217 -2.33 -16.12 1.00
CA GLY A 217 -2.44 -14.89 1.77
C GLY A 217 -1.22 -14.56 2.66
N HIS A 218 -1.07 -13.29 3.02
CA HIS A 218 0.11 -12.78 3.73
C HIS A 218 0.31 -13.42 5.11
N ILE A 219 -0.74 -13.87 5.80
CA ILE A 219 -0.63 -14.47 7.14
C ILE A 219 0.19 -15.77 7.10
N VAL A 220 -0.18 -16.68 6.19
CA VAL A 220 0.50 -17.98 6.04
C VAL A 220 1.89 -17.75 5.46
N MET A 221 1.99 -16.92 4.42
CA MET A 221 3.27 -16.55 3.81
C MET A 221 4.22 -15.89 4.82
N GLY A 222 3.70 -15.04 5.71
CA GLY A 222 4.43 -14.36 6.79
C GLY A 222 4.94 -15.32 7.84
N CYS A 223 4.12 -16.29 8.25
CA CYS A 223 4.54 -17.35 9.17
C CYS A 223 5.66 -18.22 8.58
N GLU A 224 5.56 -18.58 7.29
CA GLU A 224 6.59 -19.33 6.58
C GLU A 224 7.87 -18.51 6.41
N PHE A 225 7.74 -17.26 5.99
CA PHE A 225 8.86 -16.33 5.82
C PHE A 225 9.63 -16.13 7.13
N LEU A 226 8.93 -15.79 8.22
CA LEU A 226 9.52 -15.66 9.55
C LEU A 226 10.23 -16.95 9.97
N GLY A 227 9.63 -18.10 9.70
CA GLY A 227 10.22 -19.39 10.00
C GLY A 227 11.55 -19.62 9.28
N LYS A 228 11.59 -19.34 7.97
CA LYS A 228 12.79 -19.48 7.12
C LYS A 228 13.89 -18.50 7.50
N GLU A 229 13.56 -17.26 7.83
CA GLU A 229 14.55 -16.27 8.25
C GLU A 229 15.10 -16.57 9.65
N ALA A 230 14.27 -17.08 10.57
CA ALA A 230 14.73 -17.55 11.88
C ALA A 230 15.69 -18.74 11.78
N ASP A 231 15.47 -19.67 10.85
CA ASP A 231 16.37 -20.82 10.63
C ASP A 231 17.77 -20.42 10.12
N LYS A 232 17.93 -19.21 9.60
CA LYS A 232 19.23 -18.66 9.18
C LYS A 232 20.02 -18.07 10.35
N VAL A 233 19.40 -17.87 11.51
CA VAL A 233 20.06 -17.34 12.71
C VAL A 233 20.56 -18.52 13.54
N GLU A 234 21.88 -18.59 13.75
CA GLU A 234 22.50 -19.72 14.44
C GLU A 234 21.99 -19.86 15.88
N GLY A 235 21.45 -21.04 16.20
CA GLY A 235 20.96 -21.36 17.54
C GLY A 235 19.66 -20.63 17.92
N PHE A 236 18.87 -20.15 16.95
CA PHE A 236 17.58 -19.51 17.23
C PHE A 236 16.67 -20.44 18.06
N PRO A 237 16.17 -20.01 19.24
CA PRO A 237 15.39 -20.89 20.10
C PRO A 237 14.08 -21.33 19.46
N HIS A 238 13.86 -22.65 19.38
CA HIS A 238 12.65 -23.22 18.78
C HIS A 238 11.36 -22.67 19.42
N GLN A 239 11.31 -22.56 20.75
CA GLN A 239 10.13 -22.07 21.45
C GLN A 239 9.83 -20.60 21.10
N LEU A 240 10.85 -19.76 21.02
CA LEU A 240 10.71 -18.37 20.59
C LEU A 240 10.16 -18.30 19.16
N LYS A 241 10.70 -19.12 18.25
CA LYS A 241 10.23 -19.21 16.86
C LYS A 241 8.75 -19.56 16.81
N SER A 242 8.31 -20.58 17.55
CA SER A 242 6.90 -20.99 17.59
C SER A 242 5.97 -19.90 18.14
N LEU A 243 6.40 -19.16 19.17
CA LEU A 243 5.62 -18.05 19.73
C LEU A 243 5.50 -16.88 18.75
N MET A 244 6.58 -16.52 18.07
CA MET A 244 6.56 -15.48 17.03
C MET A 244 5.66 -15.90 15.86
N GLN A 245 5.78 -17.14 15.38
CA GLN A 245 4.89 -17.70 14.35
C GLN A 245 3.42 -17.69 14.79
N HIS A 246 3.14 -17.99 16.06
CA HIS A 246 1.77 -17.89 16.60
C HIS A 246 1.24 -16.45 16.57
N CYS A 247 2.07 -15.45 16.88
CA CYS A 247 1.66 -14.04 16.77
C CYS A 247 1.29 -13.69 15.33
N ILE A 248 2.12 -14.08 14.34
CA ILE A 248 1.80 -13.87 12.92
C ILE A 248 0.52 -14.61 12.53
N LEU A 249 0.36 -15.89 12.89
CA LEU A 249 -0.84 -16.67 12.55
C LEU A 249 -2.13 -16.20 13.23
N ALA A 250 -2.04 -15.36 14.25
CA ALA A 250 -3.17 -14.97 15.08
C ALA A 250 -3.50 -13.48 15.06
N HIS A 251 -2.73 -12.64 14.36
CA HIS A 251 -2.87 -11.18 14.45
C HIS A 251 -4.21 -10.65 13.92
N HIS A 252 -4.88 -11.35 13.01
CA HIS A 252 -6.26 -11.00 12.63
C HIS A 252 -7.31 -11.30 13.72
N GLY A 253 -6.93 -12.01 14.80
CA GLY A 253 -7.71 -12.15 16.03
C GLY A 253 -8.85 -13.15 15.99
N GLU A 254 -9.69 -13.09 14.96
CA GLU A 254 -10.94 -13.84 14.86
C GLU A 254 -11.00 -14.65 13.56
N PHE A 255 -11.70 -15.79 13.60
CA PHE A 255 -11.86 -16.64 12.41
C PHE A 255 -12.67 -15.92 11.32
N GLU A 256 -13.65 -15.10 11.71
CA GLU A 256 -14.45 -14.27 10.82
C GLU A 256 -13.62 -13.19 10.11
N TYR A 257 -12.47 -12.82 10.68
CA TYR A 257 -11.50 -11.90 10.07
C TYR A 257 -10.43 -12.63 9.26
N GLY A 258 -10.59 -13.94 9.05
CA GLY A 258 -9.68 -14.76 8.27
C GLY A 258 -8.45 -15.24 9.05
N SER A 259 -8.43 -15.09 10.38
CA SER A 259 -7.30 -15.53 11.19
C SER A 259 -7.18 -17.06 11.22
N PRO A 260 -6.02 -17.66 10.86
CA PRO A 260 -5.80 -19.11 10.99
C PRO A 260 -5.90 -19.64 12.43
N LYS A 261 -5.58 -18.79 13.41
CA LYS A 261 -5.63 -19.10 14.86
C LYS A 261 -6.14 -17.91 15.65
N LEU A 262 -6.78 -18.17 16.79
CA LEU A 262 -7.06 -17.15 17.78
C LEU A 262 -5.79 -16.82 18.59
N PRO A 263 -5.62 -15.58 19.09
CA PRO A 263 -4.55 -15.22 20.00
C PRO A 263 -4.57 -16.08 21.28
N LYS A 264 -3.41 -16.62 21.67
CA LYS A 264 -3.25 -17.51 22.84
C LYS A 264 -2.19 -17.02 23.82
N THR A 265 -1.50 -15.94 23.47
CA THR A 265 -0.50 -15.28 24.30
C THR A 265 -0.89 -13.81 24.41
N ILE A 266 -0.39 -13.14 25.45
CA ILE A 266 -0.67 -11.72 25.66
C ILE A 266 -0.11 -10.88 24.51
N GLU A 267 1.04 -11.24 23.97
CA GLU A 267 1.64 -10.56 22.83
C GLU A 267 0.80 -10.71 21.56
N ALA A 268 0.33 -11.93 21.25
CA ALA A 268 -0.54 -12.14 20.09
C ALA A 268 -1.86 -11.38 20.22
N PHE A 269 -2.40 -11.29 21.44
CA PHE A 269 -3.65 -10.56 21.68
C PHE A 269 -3.45 -9.05 21.58
N ILE A 270 -2.37 -8.51 22.16
CA ILE A 270 -2.01 -7.09 22.02
C ILE A 270 -1.77 -6.73 20.56
N LEU A 271 -1.01 -7.56 19.82
CA LEU A 271 -0.75 -7.34 18.40
C LEU A 271 -2.06 -7.26 17.61
N HIS A 272 -2.97 -8.21 17.85
CA HIS A 272 -4.28 -8.17 17.22
C HIS A 272 -5.06 -6.88 17.54
N CYS A 273 -5.13 -6.50 18.82
CA CYS A 273 -5.83 -5.27 19.20
C CYS A 273 -5.20 -4.02 18.58
N ALA A 274 -3.87 -3.96 18.49
CA ALA A 274 -3.15 -2.84 17.89
C ALA A 274 -3.43 -2.74 16.38
N ASP A 275 -3.32 -3.85 15.66
CA ASP A 275 -3.63 -3.95 14.23
C ASP A 275 -5.09 -3.56 13.93
N ASP A 276 -6.05 -4.18 14.62
CA ASP A 276 -7.47 -3.90 14.45
C ASP A 276 -7.83 -2.43 14.78
N THR A 277 -7.18 -1.87 15.81
CA THR A 277 -7.36 -0.46 16.18
C THR A 277 -6.84 0.45 15.09
N ASP A 278 -5.62 0.25 14.62
CA ASP A 278 -5.02 1.09 13.58
C ASP A 278 -5.84 1.05 12.30
N ALA A 279 -6.19 -0.15 11.82
CA ALA A 279 -7.00 -0.34 10.61
C ALA A 279 -8.35 0.40 10.72
N LYS A 280 -9.09 0.23 11.83
CA LYS A 280 -10.41 0.84 12.01
C LYS A 280 -10.33 2.35 12.21
N VAL A 281 -9.36 2.83 12.98
CA VAL A 281 -9.15 4.27 13.18
C VAL A 281 -8.75 4.94 11.87
N LYS A 282 -7.88 4.31 11.07
CA LYS A 282 -7.51 4.85 9.77
C LYS A 282 -8.71 4.97 8.83
N MET A 283 -9.58 3.97 8.82
CA MET A 283 -10.82 4.04 8.04
C MET A 283 -11.75 5.18 8.48
N PHE A 284 -11.77 5.52 9.77
CA PHE A 284 -12.46 6.70 10.28
C PHE A 284 -11.82 7.99 9.78
N GLU A 285 -10.49 8.12 9.87
CA GLU A 285 -9.75 9.28 9.36
C GLU A 285 -10.03 9.50 7.87
N THR A 286 -9.84 8.47 7.04
CA THR A 286 -10.07 8.54 5.59
C THR A 286 -11.50 8.93 5.29
N ALA A 287 -12.49 8.32 5.94
CA ALA A 287 -13.89 8.66 5.70
C ALA A 287 -14.22 10.12 6.06
N ILE A 288 -13.58 10.67 7.09
CA ILE A 288 -13.75 12.08 7.49
C ILE A 288 -13.03 13.02 6.52
N GLU A 289 -11.79 12.70 6.11
CA GLU A 289 -10.99 13.50 5.19
C GLU A 289 -11.61 13.59 3.79
N GLU A 290 -12.14 12.48 3.28
CA GLU A 290 -12.75 12.41 1.95
C GLU A 290 -14.20 12.96 1.91
N ASN A 291 -14.77 13.29 3.07
CA ASN A 291 -16.15 13.70 3.16
C ASN A 291 -16.40 15.10 2.57
N GLN A 292 -17.16 15.16 1.48
CA GLN A 292 -17.57 16.41 0.83
C GLN A 292 -18.91 16.97 1.34
N THR A 293 -19.56 16.33 2.32
CA THR A 293 -20.86 16.79 2.82
C THR A 293 -20.71 18.02 3.71
N THR A 294 -21.64 18.97 3.57
CA THR A 294 -21.69 20.21 4.37
C THR A 294 -22.16 19.97 5.81
N GLY A 295 -22.62 18.76 6.14
CA GLY A 295 -23.13 18.40 7.47
C GLY A 295 -22.09 17.72 8.37
N LYS A 296 -22.48 17.53 9.65
CA LYS A 296 -21.66 16.82 10.64
C LYS A 296 -21.58 15.30 10.40
N TRP A 297 -22.50 14.74 9.62
CA TRP A 297 -22.56 13.31 9.34
C TRP A 297 -21.88 12.98 8.01
N VAL A 298 -20.93 12.05 8.07
CA VAL A 298 -20.21 11.52 6.91
C VAL A 298 -21.05 10.47 6.19
N GLY A 299 -21.78 9.63 6.94
CA GLY A 299 -22.63 8.56 6.41
C GLY A 299 -22.32 7.20 7.02
N TYR A 300 -23.00 6.16 6.54
CA TYR A 300 -22.81 4.78 7.02
C TYR A 300 -21.60 4.13 6.36
N ASN A 301 -20.61 3.70 7.16
CA ASN A 301 -19.52 2.86 6.70
C ASN A 301 -19.89 1.39 6.92
N ARG A 302 -19.98 0.62 5.83
CA ARG A 302 -20.43 -0.79 5.86
C ARG A 302 -19.50 -1.71 6.64
N ILE A 303 -18.19 -1.47 6.53
CA ILE A 303 -17.17 -2.33 7.10
C ILE A 303 -17.05 -2.09 8.60
N LEU A 304 -17.10 -0.82 9.02
CA LEU A 304 -17.17 -0.46 10.43
C LEU A 304 -18.56 -0.68 11.05
N ALA A 305 -19.55 -1.03 10.22
CA ALA A 305 -20.95 -1.25 10.57
C ALA A 305 -21.56 -0.11 11.41
N ARG A 306 -21.27 1.15 11.07
CA ARG A 306 -21.71 2.32 11.84
C ARG A 306 -21.78 3.60 11.01
N ASN A 307 -22.59 4.55 11.47
CA ASN A 307 -22.59 5.91 10.96
C ASN A 307 -21.39 6.70 11.53
N ILE A 308 -20.67 7.38 10.65
CA ILE A 308 -19.53 8.24 11.00
C ILE A 308 -20.01 9.70 11.10
N ARG A 309 -19.55 10.38 12.15
CA ARG A 309 -19.84 11.79 12.42
C ARG A 309 -18.55 12.53 12.76
N LYS A 310 -18.36 13.73 12.23
CA LYS A 310 -17.27 14.66 12.59
C LYS A 310 -17.43 15.10 14.05
N SER A 311 -16.33 15.31 14.77
CA SER A 311 -16.34 15.74 16.18
C SER A 311 -16.48 17.25 16.37
N GLU A 312 -16.88 18.01 15.34
CA GLU A 312 -17.15 19.44 15.46
C GLU A 312 -18.22 19.69 16.54
N TYR A 313 -17.77 20.28 17.65
CA TYR A 313 -18.62 20.72 18.76
C TYR A 313 -19.32 22.01 18.34
#